data_AF-A0A0F6W877-F1
#
_entry.id   AF-A0A0F6W877-F1
#
_cell.length_a   1.000
_cell.length_b   1.000
_cell.length_c   1.000
_cell.angle_alpha   90.00
_cell.angle_beta   90.00
_cell.angle_gamma   90.00
#
_symmetry.space_group_name_H-M   'P 1'
#
loop_
_entity.id
_entity.type
_entity.pdbx_description
1 polymer ?
#
loop_
_entity_poly.entity_id
_entity_poly.type
_entity_poly.pdbx_seq_one_letter_code
_entity_poly.pdbx_strand_id
1 'polypeptide(L)'
;MRERVLASLRALLAVIGPLPAAVLAGIVLALFVPAPEDVRLAIGFGATVPLWVTGASLVFLDARVWRAALALAVSTAALALAVAARG
;
A
#
# COMPACT_ATOMS: atom_id res chain seq x y z
N MET A 1 -19.19 17.66 -20.14
CA MET A 1 -19.49 17.63 -18.69
C MET A 1 -19.44 16.21 -18.12
N ARG A 2 -20.09 15.22 -18.75
CA ARG A 2 -20.10 13.80 -18.35
C ARG A 2 -18.70 13.17 -18.22
N GLU A 3 -17.79 13.50 -19.13
CA GLU A 3 -16.40 13.00 -19.13
C GLU A 3 -15.57 13.52 -17.95
N ARG A 4 -15.75 14.80 -17.57
CA ARG A 4 -15.07 15.39 -16.40
C ARG A 4 -15.51 14.71 -15.11
N VAL A 5 -16.81 14.41 -14.98
CA VAL A 5 -17.36 13.69 -13.81
C VAL A 5 -16.78 12.28 -13.72
N LEU A 6 -16.75 11.54 -14.84
CA LEU A 6 -16.16 10.19 -14.89
C LEU A 6 -14.66 10.18 -14.54
N ALA A 7 -13.90 11.17 -15.01
CA ALA A 7 -12.50 11.33 -14.68
C ALA A 7 -12.29 11.58 -13.17
N SER A 8 -13.08 12.49 -12.58
CA SER A 8 -13.03 12.76 -11.13
C SER A 8 -13.40 11.52 -10.31
N LEU A 9 -14.38 10.73 -10.76
CA LEU A 9 -14.83 9.53 -10.06
C LEU A 9 -13.79 8.40 -10.13
N ARG A 10 -13.10 8.25 -11.27
CA ARG A 10 -11.96 7.32 -11.41
C ARG A 10 -10.79 7.72 -10.53
N ALA A 11 -10.46 9.01 -10.47
CA ALA A 11 -9.42 9.51 -9.57
C ALA A 11 -9.80 9.24 -8.10
N LEU A 12 -11.05 9.48 -7.73
CA LEU A 12 -11.54 9.19 -6.38
C LEU A 12 -11.43 7.70 -6.03
N LEU A 13 -11.84 6.81 -6.94
CA LEU A 13 -11.73 5.36 -6.76
C LEU A 13 -10.27 4.88 -6.71
N ALA A 14 -9.39 5.47 -7.51
CA ALA A 14 -7.96 5.18 -7.48
C ALA A 14 -7.32 5.58 -6.15
N VAL A 15 -7.80 6.64 -5.53
CA VAL A 15 -7.31 7.14 -4.24
C VAL A 15 -7.90 6.33 -3.08
N ILE A 16 -9.20 6.06 -3.06
CA ILE A 16 -9.85 5.40 -1.91
C ILE A 16 -9.68 3.88 -1.97
N GLY A 17 -9.75 3.28 -3.16
CA GLY A 17 -9.71 1.83 -3.36
C GLY A 17 -8.51 1.09 -2.75
N PRO A 18 -7.26 1.57 -2.89
CA PRO A 18 -6.09 0.87 -2.35
C PRO A 18 -5.86 1.11 -0.85
N LEU A 19 -6.58 2.05 -0.23
CA LEU A 19 -6.37 2.45 1.17
C LEU A 19 -6.63 1.29 2.16
N PRO A 20 -7.73 0.51 2.08
CA PRO A 20 -7.93 -0.65 2.96
C PRO A 20 -6.84 -1.72 2.81
N ALA A 21 -6.37 -1.95 1.59
CA ALA A 21 -5.31 -2.92 1.32
C ALA A 21 -3.96 -2.45 1.90
N ALA A 22 -3.64 -1.17 1.78
CA ALA A 22 -2.45 -0.56 2.36
C ALA A 22 -2.46 -0.63 3.90
N VAL A 23 -3.61 -0.37 4.52
CA VAL A 23 -3.79 -0.50 5.97
C VAL A 23 -3.61 -1.95 6.43
N LEU A 24 -4.25 -2.91 5.76
CA LEU A 24 -4.08 -4.34 6.07
C LEU A 24 -2.61 -4.77 5.93
N ALA A 25 -1.93 -4.33 4.87
CA ALA A 25 -0.52 -4.63 4.68
C ALA A 25 0.36 -3.99 5.78
N GLY A 26 0.07 -2.76 6.20
CA GLY A 26 0.73 -2.11 7.34
C GLY A 26 0.53 -2.86 8.65
N ILE A 27 -0.70 -3.32 8.93
CA ILE A 27 -1.02 -4.14 10.11
C ILE A 27 -0.26 -5.46 10.07
N VAL A 28 -0.27 -6.16 8.94
CA VAL A 28 0.46 -7.42 8.76
C VAL A 28 1.96 -7.20 9.00
N LEU A 29 2.55 -6.15 8.42
CA LEU A 29 3.95 -5.81 8.69
C LEU A 29 4.22 -5.58 10.17
N ALA A 30 3.38 -4.79 10.86
CA ALA A 30 3.51 -4.60 12.31
C ALA A 30 3.41 -5.93 13.08
N LEU A 31 2.56 -6.86 12.66
CA LEU A 31 2.38 -8.13 13.35
C LEU A 31 3.61 -9.04 13.27
N PHE A 32 4.33 -9.03 12.15
CA PHE A 32 5.42 -9.98 11.87
C PHE A 32 6.83 -9.43 12.08
N VAL A 33 6.99 -8.14 12.41
CA VAL A 33 8.30 -7.55 12.71
C VAL A 33 8.76 -7.93 14.12
N PRO A 34 9.95 -8.55 14.29
CA PRO A 34 10.52 -8.85 15.60
C PRO A 34 11.15 -7.59 16.22
N ALA A 35 10.31 -6.67 16.69
CA ALA A 35 10.73 -5.44 17.35
C ALA A 35 9.83 -5.11 18.55
N PRO A 36 10.23 -4.16 19.42
CA PRO A 36 9.37 -3.60 20.46
C PRO A 36 8.02 -3.10 19.90
N GLU A 37 6.97 -3.15 20.71
CA GLU A 37 5.59 -2.86 20.28
C GLU A 37 5.44 -1.45 19.66
N ASP A 38 6.09 -0.45 20.25
CA ASP A 38 6.19 0.92 19.78
C ASP A 38 6.85 1.02 18.40
N VAL A 39 7.90 0.24 18.15
CA VAL A 39 8.60 0.18 16.86
C VAL A 39 7.75 -0.53 15.81
N ARG A 40 7.04 -1.60 16.17
CA ARG A 40 6.13 -2.34 15.28
C ARG A 40 4.98 -1.46 14.79
N LEU A 41 4.37 -0.69 15.71
CA LEU A 41 3.32 0.25 15.38
C LEU A 41 3.82 1.37 14.48
N ALA A 42 5.00 1.94 14.77
CA ALA A 42 5.61 2.96 13.93
C ALA A 42 5.91 2.45 12.51
N ILE A 43 6.36 1.21 12.36
CA ILE A 43 6.62 0.58 11.06
C ILE A 43 5.32 0.34 10.29
N GLY A 44 4.30 -0.24 10.93
CA GLY A 44 3.02 -0.50 10.26
C GLY A 44 2.33 0.76 9.78
N PHE A 45 2.31 1.79 10.64
CA PHE A 45 1.75 3.09 10.29
C PHE A 45 2.57 3.81 9.22
N GLY A 46 3.91 3.82 9.38
CA GLY A 46 4.84 4.43 8.42
C GLY A 46 4.80 3.78 7.04
N ALA A 47 4.56 2.48 6.96
CA ALA A 47 4.45 1.74 5.69
C ALA A 47 3.09 1.93 4.99
N THR A 48 2.05 2.32 5.72
CA THR A 48 0.69 2.48 5.17
C THR A 48 0.64 3.57 4.10
N VAL A 49 1.27 4.73 4.33
CA VAL A 49 1.26 5.86 3.37
C VAL A 49 2.00 5.53 2.07
N PRO A 50 3.24 5.01 2.07
CA PRO A 50 3.93 4.59 0.85
C PRO A 50 3.18 3.51 0.07
N LEU A 51 2.64 2.50 0.74
CA LEU A 51 1.86 1.43 0.10
C LEU A 51 0.59 2.00 -0.55
N TRP A 52 -0.09 2.90 0.14
CA TRP A 52 -1.27 3.57 -0.38
C TRP A 52 -0.96 4.41 -1.64
N VAL A 53 0.05 5.27 -1.58
CA VAL A 53 0.47 6.11 -2.72
C VAL A 53 0.89 5.24 -3.91
N THR A 54 1.60 4.14 -3.66
CA THR A 54 2.00 3.19 -4.70
C THR A 54 0.78 2.53 -5.35
N GLY A 55 -0.16 2.04 -4.54
CA GLY A 55 -1.41 1.45 -5.03
C GLY A 55 -2.24 2.44 -5.84
N ALA A 56 -2.40 3.68 -5.36
CA ALA A 56 -3.16 4.73 -6.04
C ALA A 56 -2.52 5.12 -7.38
N SER A 57 -1.19 5.23 -7.42
CA SER A 57 -0.44 5.54 -8.64
C SER A 57 -0.59 4.44 -9.69
N LEU A 58 -0.57 3.17 -9.27
CA LEU A 58 -0.70 2.04 -10.20
C LEU A 58 -2.13 1.88 -10.74
N VAL A 59 -3.15 2.20 -9.93
CA VAL A 59 -4.54 2.25 -10.41
C VAL A 59 -4.75 3.42 -11.37
N PHE A 60 -4.11 4.58 -11.13
CA PHE A 60 -4.19 5.75 -12.01
C PHE A 60 -3.49 5.53 -13.35
N LEU A 61 -2.41 4.75 -13.39
CA LEU A 61 -1.64 4.41 -14.60
C LEU A 61 -2.30 3.35 -15.50
N ASP A 62 -3.56 2.99 -15.24
CA ASP A 62 -4.32 1.95 -15.97
C ASP A 62 -3.60 0.59 -16.02
N ALA A 63 -2.70 0.33 -15.06
CA ALA A 63 -2.06 -0.96 -14.93
C ALA A 63 -3.13 -1.96 -14.51
N ARG A 64 -3.32 -3.04 -15.30
CA ARG A 64 -4.25 -4.12 -14.95
C ARG A 64 -4.10 -4.43 -13.47
N VAL A 65 -5.20 -4.37 -12.72
CA VAL A 65 -5.27 -4.39 -11.24
C VAL A 65 -4.37 -5.45 -10.60
N TRP A 66 -4.13 -6.58 -11.27
CA TRP A 66 -3.19 -7.63 -10.84
C TRP A 66 -1.72 -7.18 -10.74
N ARG A 67 -1.24 -6.27 -11.60
CA ARG A 67 0.12 -5.71 -11.54
C ARG A 67 0.29 -4.76 -10.37
N ALA A 68 -0.76 -4.01 -10.04
CA ALA A 68 -0.80 -3.17 -8.84
C ALA A 68 -0.73 -4.04 -7.57
N ALA A 69 -1.52 -5.12 -7.53
CA ALA A 69 -1.48 -6.11 -6.45
C ALA A 69 -0.11 -6.81 -6.36
N LEU A 70 0.50 -7.19 -7.49
CA LEU A 70 1.81 -7.84 -7.53
C LEU A 70 2.93 -6.88 -7.06
N ALA A 71 2.90 -5.62 -7.50
CA ALA A 71 3.86 -4.62 -7.06
C ALA A 71 3.73 -4.33 -5.56
N LEU A 72 2.50 -4.24 -5.04
CA LEU A 72 2.25 -4.13 -3.60
C LEU A 72 2.78 -5.35 -2.85
N ALA A 73 2.46 -6.57 -3.31
CA ALA A 73 2.95 -7.80 -2.68
C ALA A 73 4.48 -7.88 -2.66
N VAL A 74 5.14 -7.54 -3.78
CA VAL A 74 6.61 -7.52 -3.89
C VAL A 74 7.21 -6.44 -3.01
N SER A 75 6.63 -5.23 -2.98
CA SER A 75 7.11 -4.13 -2.13
C SER A 75 7.00 -4.48 -0.65
N THR A 76 5.88 -5.10 -0.26
CA THR A 76 5.63 -5.53 1.12
C THR A 76 6.58 -6.66 1.52
N ALA A 77 6.80 -7.64 0.63
CA ALA A 77 7.73 -8.75 0.85
C ALA A 77 9.19 -8.27 0.93
N ALA A 78 9.60 -7.34 0.06
CA ALA A 78 10.93 -6.75 0.07
C ALA A 78 11.18 -5.95 1.35
N LEU A 79 10.19 -5.19 1.83
CA LEU A 79 10.28 -4.48 3.11
C LEU A 79 10.41 -5.46 4.28
N ALA A 80 9.60 -6.52 4.31
CA ALA A 80 9.64 -7.54 5.35
C ALA A 80 11.01 -8.23 5.40
N LEU A 81 11.58 -8.58 4.25
CA LEU A 81 12.92 -9.18 4.15
C LEU A 81 14.03 -8.20 4.55
N ALA A 82 13.94 -6.93 4.16
CA ALA A 82 14.93 -5.92 4.53
C ALA A 82 14.94 -5.63 6.03
N VAL A 83 13.78 -5.68 6.70
CA VAL A 83 13.67 -5.56 8.15
C VAL A 83 14.20 -6.82 8.85
N ALA A 84 13.81 -8.01 8.36
CA ALA A 84 14.30 -9.28 8.91
C ALA A 84 15.83 -9.44 8.79
N ALA A 85 16.46 -8.88 7.75
CA ALA A 85 17.90 -8.93 7.56
C ALA A 85 18.70 -7.95 8.44
N ARG A 86 18.04 -7.05 9.18
CA ARG A 86 18.67 -6.07 10.08
C ARG A 86 18.57 -6.44 11.57
N GLY A 87 17.78 -7.46 11.92
CA GLY A 87 17.71 -8.04 13.27
C GLY A 87 18.53 -9.31 13.35
#